data_AF-A0A7K7DL64-F1
#
_entry.id   AF-A0A7K7DL64-F1
#
_cell.length_a   1.000
_cell.length_b   1.000
_cell.length_c   1.000
_cell.angle_alpha   90.00
_cell.angle_beta   90.00
_cell.angle_gamma   90.00
#
_symmetry.space_group_name_H-M   'P 1'
#
loop_
_entity.id
_entity.type
_entity.pdbx_description
1 polymer ?
#
loop_
_entity_poly.entity_id
_entity_poly.type
_entity_poly.pdbx_seq_one_letter_code
_entity_poly.pdbx_strand_id
1 'polypeptide(L)'
;GYRYVILDIPLLFETRGLTRLMKYTVLVYCDPPTQLARLMKRSGLGVAEAEARISSQLPLEEKRRWATHVIDNSGDWESTRRQVLQLHTRLEDSLDFLWARLAVGAAVAGLGGLVFLLVRHFIS
;
A
#
# COMPACT_ATOMS: atom_id res chain seq x y z
N GLY A 1 -16.90 6.65 0.22
CA GLY A 1 -15.86 5.79 0.83
C GLY A 1 -14.53 6.05 0.16
N TYR A 2 -13.42 5.79 0.83
CA TYR A 2 -12.07 5.93 0.25
C TYR A 2 -11.72 4.70 -0.61
N ARG A 3 -10.93 4.89 -1.67
CA ARG A 3 -10.50 3.79 -2.57
C ARG A 3 -9.51 2.84 -1.90
N TYR A 4 -8.72 3.35 -0.96
CA TYR A 4 -7.77 2.60 -0.15
C TYR A 4 -7.59 3.25 1.22
N VAL A 5 -6.93 2.55 2.14
CA VAL A 5 -6.53 3.04 3.46
C VAL A 5 -5.02 2.84 3.64
N ILE A 6 -4.38 3.72 4.41
CA ILE A 6 -2.95 3.61 4.75
C ILE A 6 -2.86 3.20 6.21
N LEU A 7 -2.09 2.14 6.48
CA LEU A 7 -1.75 1.71 7.83
C LEU A 7 -0.26 1.99 8.05
N ASP A 8 0.06 2.92 8.95
CA ASP A 8 1.44 3.22 9.33
C ASP A 8 1.90 2.26 10.43
N ILE A 9 2.78 1.32 10.07
CA ILE A 9 3.22 0.22 10.93
C ILE A 9 4.76 0.15 10.91
N PRO A 10 5.45 0.69 11.95
CA PRO A 10 6.91 0.75 11.97
C PRO A 10 7.63 -0.59 11.88
N LEU A 11 7.05 -1.65 12.47
CA LEU A 11 7.60 -3.01 12.56
C LEU A 11 6.91 -4.01 11.62
N LEU A 12 6.35 -3.51 10.51
CA LEU A 12 5.57 -4.30 9.56
C LEU A 12 6.35 -5.51 9.05
N PHE A 13 7.60 -5.32 8.65
CA PHE A 13 8.43 -6.36 8.05
C PHE A 13 9.01 -7.33 9.08
N GLU A 14 9.24 -6.86 10.31
CA GLU A 14 9.72 -7.64 11.44
C GLU A 14 8.68 -8.65 11.91
N THR A 15 7.40 -8.26 11.90
CA THR A 15 6.31 -9.13 12.37
C THR A 15 5.96 -10.23 11.36
N ARG A 16 6.33 -10.06 10.07
CA ARG A 16 6.13 -10.97 8.91
C ARG A 16 4.70 -11.46 8.61
N GLY A 17 3.83 -11.63 9.60
CA GLY A 17 2.45 -12.07 9.41
C GLY A 17 1.54 -10.97 8.86
N LEU A 18 1.75 -9.72 9.29
CA LEU A 18 0.94 -8.58 8.89
C LEU A 18 1.10 -8.21 7.41
N THR A 19 2.28 -8.41 6.82
CA THR A 19 2.51 -8.13 5.39
C THR A 19 1.60 -8.94 4.49
N ARG A 20 1.21 -10.16 4.89
CA ARG A 20 0.29 -11.03 4.14
C ARG A 20 -1.15 -10.52 4.10
N LEU A 21 -1.52 -9.67 5.06
CA LEU A 21 -2.83 -9.04 5.10
C LEU A 21 -2.88 -7.77 4.25
N MET A 22 -1.72 -7.24 3.86
CA MET A 22 -1.61 -6.01 3.08
C MET A 22 -1.61 -6.34 1.59
N LYS A 23 -2.43 -5.62 0.83
CA LYS A 23 -2.40 -5.72 -0.63
C LYS A 23 -1.09 -5.22 -1.22
N TYR A 24 -0.64 -4.07 -0.73
CA TYR A 24 0.60 -3.43 -1.10
C TYR A 24 1.33 -3.00 0.16
N THR A 25 2.66 -3.12 0.15
CA THR A 25 3.52 -2.57 1.18
C THR A 25 4.37 -1.44 0.60
N VAL A 26 4.45 -0.33 1.32
CA VAL A 26 5.23 0.85 0.91
C VAL A 26 6.33 1.07 1.92
N LEU A 27 7.58 1.05 1.46
CA LEU A 27 8.74 1.42 2.27
C LEU A 27 9.15 2.86 1.94
N VAL A 28 9.21 3.71 2.96
CA VAL A 28 9.88 5.02 2.85
C VAL A 28 11.36 4.80 3.19
N TYR A 29 12.21 4.91 2.18
CA TYR A 29 13.64 4.66 2.28
C TYR A 29 14.41 5.97 2.45
N CYS A 30 15.57 5.89 3.10
CA CYS A 30 16.62 6.90 2.99
C CYS A 30 17.97 6.21 3.19
N ASP A 31 19.02 6.79 2.61
CA ASP A 31 20.39 6.34 2.77
C ASP A 31 20.83 6.40 4.26
N PRO A 32 21.75 5.52 4.69
CA PRO A 32 22.17 5.42 6.08
C PRO A 32 22.65 6.73 6.72
N PRO A 33 23.52 7.55 6.09
CA PRO A 33 23.96 8.79 6.71
C PRO A 33 22.81 9.79 6.89
N THR A 34 21.90 9.89 5.92
CA THR A 34 20.69 10.71 6.04
C THR A 34 19.77 10.21 7.16
N GLN A 35 19.58 8.89 7.29
CA GLN A 35 18.78 8.28 8.35
C GLN A 35 19.31 8.66 9.73
N LEU A 36 20.61 8.47 9.94
CA LEU A 36 21.29 8.76 11.20
C LEU A 36 21.17 10.24 11.57
N ALA A 37 21.54 11.13 10.63
CA ALA A 37 21.50 12.57 10.85
C ALA A 37 20.09 13.08 11.18
N ARG A 38 19.06 12.59 10.46
CA ARG A 38 17.66 12.97 10.72
C ARG A 38 17.15 12.42 12.04
N LEU A 39 17.51 11.19 12.41
CA LEU A 39 17.12 10.60 13.69
C LEU A 39 17.72 11.37 14.86
N MET A 40 19.02 11.66 14.82
CA MET A 40 19.71 12.46 15.83
C MET A 40 19.06 13.83 15.97
N LYS A 41 18.87 14.54 14.86
CA LYS A 41 18.26 15.89 14.85
C LYS A 41 16.84 15.90 15.40
N ARG A 42 16.01 14.92 15.01
CA ARG A 42 14.60 14.85 15.42
C ARG A 42 14.43 14.45 16.88
N SER A 43 15.27 13.54 17.37
CA SER A 43 15.11 12.91 18.68
C SER A 43 16.10 13.40 19.73
N GLY A 44 17.02 14.30 19.39
CA GLY A 44 18.02 14.84 20.31
C GLY A 44 19.02 13.79 20.81
N LEU A 45 19.27 12.74 20.02
CA LEU A 45 20.08 11.59 20.42
C LEU A 45 21.57 11.80 20.09
N GLY A 46 22.43 11.20 20.91
CA GLY A 46 23.84 11.00 20.55
C GLY A 46 24.00 10.01 19.40
N VAL A 47 25.18 10.01 18.76
CA VAL A 47 25.48 9.11 17.62
C VAL A 47 25.29 7.64 18.01
N ALA A 48 25.88 7.20 19.12
CA ALA A 48 25.82 5.81 19.57
C ALA A 48 24.39 5.35 19.89
N GLU A 49 23.56 6.21 20.48
CA GLU A 49 22.16 5.89 20.79
C GLU A 49 21.32 5.79 19.51
N ALA A 50 21.56 6.69 18.55
CA ALA A 50 20.88 6.67 17.27
C ALA A 50 21.26 5.42 16.45
N GLU A 51 22.54 5.05 16.43
CA GLU A 51 23.03 3.82 15.79
C GLU A 51 22.46 2.57 16.45
N ALA A 52 22.45 2.49 17.79
CA ALA A 52 21.85 1.39 18.53
C ALA A 52 20.35 1.25 18.22
N ARG A 53 19.65 2.38 18.07
CA ARG A 53 18.23 2.37 17.71
C ARG A 53 18.00 1.92 16.26
N ILE A 54 18.84 2.35 15.32
CA ILE A 54 18.75 1.90 13.93
C ILE A 54 19.02 0.39 13.82
N SER A 55 20.07 -0.09 14.51
CA SER A 55 20.46 -1.50 14.49
C SER A 55 19.50 -2.43 15.24
N SER A 56 18.64 -1.90 16.12
CA SER A 56 17.59 -2.67 16.79
C SER A 56 16.46 -3.13 15.85
N GLN A 57 16.40 -2.57 14.64
CA GLN A 57 15.40 -2.92 13.63
C GLN A 57 16.04 -3.67 12.47
N LEU A 58 15.20 -4.27 11.63
CA LEU A 58 15.67 -4.90 10.40
C LEU A 58 16.31 -3.85 9.47
N PRO A 59 17.47 -4.14 8.84
CA PRO A 59 18.11 -3.22 7.91
C PRO A 59 17.16 -2.73 6.80
N LEU A 60 17.26 -1.43 6.45
CA LEU A 60 16.43 -0.83 5.40
C LEU A 60 16.57 -1.54 4.05
N GLU A 61 17.78 -1.99 3.70
CA GLU A 61 18.02 -2.74 2.48
C GLU A 61 17.31 -4.09 2.46
N GLU A 62 17.13 -4.74 3.61
CA GLU A 62 16.34 -5.97 3.69
C GLU A 62 14.86 -5.69 3.54
N LYS A 63 14.34 -4.64 4.22
CA LYS A 63 12.95 -4.18 4.05
C LYS A 63 12.65 -3.86 2.59
N ARG A 64 13.61 -3.23 1.89
CA ARG A 64 13.50 -2.84 0.48
C ARG A 64 13.25 -4.02 -0.44
N ARG A 65 13.80 -5.20 -0.14
CA ARG A 65 13.60 -6.43 -0.93
C ARG A 65 12.18 -6.99 -0.82
N TRP A 66 11.46 -6.67 0.25
CA TRP A 66 10.12 -7.20 0.52
C TRP A 66 9.00 -6.19 0.28
N ALA A 67 9.34 -4.92 0.09
CA ALA A 67 8.38 -3.87 -0.18
C ALA A 67 7.82 -3.98 -1.60
N THR A 68 6.50 -3.82 -1.76
CA THR A 68 5.89 -3.73 -3.09
C THR A 68 6.26 -2.43 -3.79
N HIS A 69 6.34 -1.35 -3.02
CA HIS A 69 6.72 -0.02 -3.48
C HIS A 69 7.74 0.59 -2.55
N VAL A 70 8.67 1.35 -3.12
CA VAL A 70 9.70 2.08 -2.39
C VAL A 70 9.60 3.54 -2.78
N ILE A 71 9.58 4.42 -1.78
CA ILE A 71 9.66 5.86 -1.93
C ILE A 71 11.01 6.28 -1.36
N ASP A 72 11.88 6.79 -2.21
CA ASP A 72 13.18 7.32 -1.79
C ASP A 72 13.03 8.74 -1.24
N ASN A 73 13.35 8.90 0.03
CA ASN A 73 13.31 10.16 0.78
C ASN A 73 14.72 10.65 1.16
N SER A 74 15.77 10.17 0.49
CA SER A 74 17.13 10.70 0.62
C SER A 74 17.28 12.10 0.04
N GLY A 75 16.55 12.41 -1.03
CA GLY A 75 16.62 13.68 -1.73
C GLY A 75 15.81 14.81 -1.09
N ASP A 76 15.44 15.78 -1.91
CA ASP A 76 14.58 16.90 -1.53
C ASP A 76 13.09 16.49 -1.40
N TRP A 77 12.34 17.37 -0.76
CA TRP A 77 10.90 17.20 -0.52
C TRP A 77 10.09 17.01 -1.80
N GLU A 78 10.43 17.72 -2.87
CA GLU A 78 9.67 17.68 -4.13
C GLU A 78 9.90 16.35 -4.86
N SER A 79 11.11 15.79 -4.78
CA SER A 79 11.41 14.44 -5.28
C SER A 79 10.55 13.39 -4.58
N THR A 80 10.48 13.41 -3.25
CA THR A 80 9.62 12.51 -2.46
C THR A 80 8.15 12.71 -2.81
N ARG A 81 7.70 13.97 -2.92
CA ARG A 81 6.32 14.32 -3.26
C ARG A 81 5.90 13.78 -4.63
N ARG A 82 6.75 13.91 -5.65
CA ARG A 82 6.48 13.36 -6.99
C ARG A 82 6.33 11.84 -6.96
N GLN A 83 7.18 11.12 -6.23
CA GLN A 83 7.07 9.66 -6.08
C GLN A 83 5.76 9.25 -5.39
N VAL A 84 5.37 9.97 -4.33
CA VAL A 84 4.08 9.76 -3.65
C VAL A 84 2.91 9.97 -4.60
N LEU A 85 2.89 11.05 -5.38
CA LEU A 85 1.82 11.34 -6.33
C LEU A 85 1.73 10.27 -7.43
N GLN A 86 2.87 9.82 -7.97
CA GLN A 86 2.90 8.73 -8.94
C GLN A 86 2.35 7.43 -8.36
N LEU A 87 2.70 7.10 -7.13
CA LEU A 87 2.14 5.93 -6.45
C LEU A 87 0.63 6.09 -6.20
N HIS A 88 0.19 7.26 -5.75
CA HIS A 88 -1.22 7.54 -5.52
C HIS A 88 -2.06 7.32 -6.78
N THR A 89 -1.66 7.88 -7.93
CA THR A 89 -2.35 7.66 -9.22
C THR A 89 -2.44 6.17 -9.55
N ARG A 90 -1.35 5.41 -9.38
CA ARG A 90 -1.36 3.96 -9.62
C ARG A 90 -2.32 3.21 -8.71
N LEU A 91 -2.40 3.58 -7.43
CA LEU A 91 -3.30 2.94 -6.47
C LEU A 91 -4.76 3.31 -6.76
N GLU A 92 -5.03 4.53 -7.22
CA GLU A 92 -6.36 4.93 -7.63
C GLU A 92 -6.82 4.18 -8.87
N ASP A 93 -5.99 4.01 -9.90
CA ASP A 93 -6.39 3.37 -11.16
C ASP A 93 -6.71 1.87 -11.05
N SER A 94 -6.56 1.29 -9.85
CA SER A 94 -6.86 -0.11 -9.60
C SER A 94 -8.33 -0.47 -9.90
N LEU A 95 -8.51 -1.33 -10.91
CA LEU A 95 -9.80 -1.92 -11.34
C LEU A 95 -10.02 -3.30 -10.71
N ASP A 96 -9.42 -3.58 -9.56
CA ASP A 96 -9.30 -4.94 -9.03
C ASP A 96 -10.64 -5.62 -8.71
N PHE A 97 -11.71 -4.84 -8.55
CA PHE A 97 -13.06 -5.34 -8.32
C PHE A 97 -13.94 -5.30 -9.58
N LEU A 98 -13.40 -4.93 -10.74
CA LEU A 98 -14.17 -4.84 -11.97
C LEU A 98 -14.74 -6.21 -12.37
N TRP A 99 -13.97 -7.29 -12.25
CA TRP A 99 -14.46 -8.64 -12.52
C TRP A 99 -15.62 -9.03 -11.60
N ALA A 100 -15.56 -8.67 -10.31
CA ALA A 100 -16.63 -8.95 -9.36
C ALA A 100 -17.90 -8.15 -9.71
N ARG A 101 -17.74 -6.89 -10.11
CA ARG A 101 -18.85 -6.05 -10.61
C ARG A 101 -19.48 -6.63 -11.88
N LEU A 102 -18.68 -7.12 -12.82
CA LEU A 102 -19.16 -7.76 -14.04
C LEU A 102 -19.89 -9.08 -13.74
N ALA A 103 -19.37 -9.90 -12.83
CA ALA A 103 -20.01 -11.15 -12.42
C ALA A 103 -21.39 -10.90 -11.79
N VAL A 104 -21.49 -9.92 -10.89
CA VAL A 104 -22.77 -9.50 -10.29
C VAL A 104 -23.72 -8.98 -11.37
N GLY A 105 -23.24 -8.13 -12.28
CA GLY A 105 -24.04 -7.61 -13.38
C GLY A 105 -24.61 -8.71 -14.29
N ALA A 106 -23.79 -9.69 -14.66
CA ALA A 106 -24.21 -10.83 -15.46
C ALA A 106 -25.26 -11.70 -14.73
N ALA A 107 -25.08 -11.96 -13.44
CA ALA A 107 -26.04 -12.71 -12.64
C ALA A 107 -27.40 -12.01 -12.55
N VAL A 108 -27.40 -10.69 -12.32
CA VAL A 108 -28.62 -9.87 -12.25
C VAL A 108 -29.33 -9.86 -13.61
N ALA A 109 -28.60 -9.67 -14.70
CA ALA A 109 -29.17 -9.68 -16.05
C ALA A 109 -29.77 -11.06 -16.41
N GLY A 110 -29.09 -12.15 -16.05
CA GLY A 110 -29.58 -13.51 -16.26
C GLY A 110 -30.87 -13.81 -15.49
N LEU A 111 -30.94 -13.45 -14.21
CA LEU A 111 -32.15 -13.56 -13.39
C LEU A 111 -33.30 -12.72 -13.95
N GLY A 112 -33.03 -11.46 -14.33
CA GLY A 112 -34.02 -10.59 -14.95
C GLY A 112 -34.58 -11.16 -16.26
N GLY A 113 -33.70 -11.71 -17.11
CA GLY A 113 -34.09 -12.39 -18.34
C GLY A 113 -34.96 -13.63 -18.10
N LEU A 114 -34.62 -14.44 -17.09
CA LEU A 114 -35.41 -15.61 -16.72
C LEU A 114 -36.81 -15.21 -16.23
N VAL A 115 -36.91 -14.21 -15.36
CA VAL A 115 -38.19 -13.68 -14.87
C VAL A 115 -39.03 -13.16 -16.03
N PHE A 116 -38.43 -12.42 -16.95
CA PHE A 116 -39.10 -11.93 -18.15
C PHE A 116 -39.67 -13.06 -19.02
N LEU A 117 -38.90 -14.13 -19.24
CA LEU A 117 -39.35 -15.30 -20.01
C LEU A 117 -40.51 -16.03 -19.31
N LEU A 118 -40.45 -16.18 -17.99
CA LEU A 118 -41.53 -16.80 -17.21
C LEU A 118 -42.81 -15.96 -17.28
N VAL A 119 -42.72 -14.65 -17.06
CA VAL A 119 -43.88 -13.75 -17.17
C VAL A 119 -44.48 -13.79 -18.58
N ARG A 120 -43.64 -13.77 -19.62
CA ARG A 120 -44.09 -13.90 -21.01
C ARG A 120 -44.78 -15.24 -21.27
N HIS A 121 -44.30 -16.33 -20.68
CA HIS A 121 -44.91 -17.66 -20.83
C HIS A 121 -46.28 -17.75 -20.14
N PHE A 122 -46.49 -17.05 -19.02
CA PHE A 122 -47.78 -17.04 -18.31
C PHE A 122 -48.81 -16.05 -18.89
N ILE A 123 -48.36 -15.03 -19.63
CA ILE A 123 -49.24 -14.02 -20.27
C ILE A 123 -49.61 -14.41 -21.72
N SER A 124 -48.85 -15.30 -22.35
CA SER A 124 -49.12 -15.84 -23.70
C SER A 124 -49.95 -17.12 -23.64
#